data_AF-A0A1G6JLL5-F1
#
_entry.id   AF-A0A1G6JLL5-F1
#
_cell.length_a   1.000
_cell.length_b   1.000
_cell.length_c   1.000
_cell.angle_alpha   90.00
_cell.angle_beta   90.00
_cell.angle_gamma   90.00
#
_symmetry.space_group_name_H-M   'P 1'
#
loop_
_entity.id
_entity.type
_entity.pdbx_description
1 polymer ?
#
loop_
_entity_poly.entity_id
_entity_poly.type
_entity_poly.pdbx_seq_one_letter_code
_entity_poly.pdbx_strand_id
1 'polypeptide(L)' 'MNDREFQAKLDELDQLLNDPDVRMDPHRVWTLLAEISAAEAQIAAE' A
#
# COMPACT_ATOMS: atom_id res chain seq x y z
N MET A 1 11.30 2.13 -6.49
CA MET A 1 10.66 2.90 -5.39
C MET A 1 11.64 2.92 -4.24
N ASN A 2 11.73 4.00 -3.48
CA ASN A 2 12.63 4.06 -2.32
C ASN A 2 11.89 3.57 -1.08
N ASP A 3 12.57 2.97 -0.10
CA ASP A 3 11.96 2.45 1.14
C ASP A 3 10.97 3.41 1.81
N ARG A 4 11.25 4.73 1.79
CA ARG A 4 10.34 5.74 2.37
C ARG A 4 8.99 5.84 1.66
N GLU A 5 8.97 5.75 0.34
CA GLU A 5 7.74 5.81 -0.46
C GLU A 5 6.92 4.53 -0.24
N PHE A 6 7.61 3.41 -0.05
CA PHE A 6 7.00 2.13 0.29
C PHE A 6 6.35 2.17 1.68
N GLN A 7 7.09 2.66 2.68
CA GLN A 7 6.59 2.83 4.05
C GLN A 7 5.35 3.75 4.09
N ALA A 8 5.37 4.86 3.35
CA ALA A 8 4.25 5.79 3.29
C ALA A 8 2.99 5.18 2.68
N LYS A 9 3.13 4.37 1.62
CA LYS A 9 2.00 3.64 1.02
C LYS A 9 1.43 2.57 1.96
N LEU A 10 2.28 1.92 2.76
CA LEU A 10 1.86 0.97 3.78
C LEU A 10 1.08 1.64 4.91
N ASP A 11 1.55 2.79 5.38
CA ASP A 11 0.88 3.60 6.41
C ASP A 11 -0.50 4.10 5.90
N GLU A 12 -0.56 4.52 4.63
CA GLU A 12 -1.81 4.91 3.97
C GLU A 12 -2.79 3.74 3.82
N LEU A 13 -2.30 2.54 3.49
CA LEU A 13 -3.11 1.32 3.43
C LEU A 13 -3.63 0.91 4.82
N ASP A 14 -2.78 0.97 5.84
CA ASP A 14 -3.15 0.66 7.22
C ASP A 14 -4.23 1.62 7.72
N GLN A 15 -4.07 2.92 7.48
CA GLN A 15 -5.07 3.93 7.81
C GLN A 15 -6.39 3.69 7.05
N LEU A 16 -6.34 3.32 5.77
CA LEU A 16 -7.55 3.04 4.98
C LEU A 16 -8.30 1.78 5.45
N LEU A 17 -7.59 0.81 6.00
CA LEU A 17 -8.16 -0.42 6.56
C LEU A 17 -8.69 -0.23 7.99
N ASN A 18 -8.02 0.59 8.79
CA ASN A 18 -8.34 0.81 10.20
C ASN A 18 -9.33 1.96 10.44
N ASP A 19 -9.54 2.85 9.47
CA ASP A 19 -10.43 4.00 9.63
C ASP A 19 -11.86 3.72 9.12
N PRO A 20 -12.86 3.62 10.02
CA PRO A 20 -14.24 3.32 9.65
C PRO A 20 -14.98 4.51 9.00
N ASP A 21 -14.41 5.72 9.03
CA ASP A 21 -14.97 6.91 8.36
C ASP A 21 -14.59 6.94 6.88
N VAL A 22 -13.48 6.28 6.52
CA VAL A 22 -13.10 6.07 5.13
C VAL A 22 -14.03 5.04 4.52
N ARG A 23 -14.71 5.41 3.42
CA ARG A 23 -15.43 4.41 2.60
C ARG A 23 -14.43 3.37 2.14
N MET A 24 -14.48 2.20 2.78
CA MET A 24 -13.64 1.07 2.44
C MET A 24 -13.97 0.66 1.00
N ASP A 25 -13.11 1.08 0.08
CA ASP A 25 -13.23 0.78 -1.34
C ASP A 25 -12.32 -0.43 -1.61
N PRO A 26 -12.84 -1.66 -1.55
CA PRO A 26 -12.01 -2.86 -1.59
C PRO A 26 -11.18 -2.92 -2.87
N HIS A 27 -11.70 -2.43 -3.99
CA HIS A 27 -10.96 -2.38 -5.24
C HIS A 27 -9.70 -1.51 -5.13
N ARG A 28 -9.81 -0.37 -4.43
CA ARG A 28 -8.69 0.55 -4.22
C ARG A 28 -7.66 -0.03 -3.27
N VAL A 29 -8.10 -0.73 -2.23
CA VAL A 29 -7.26 -1.52 -1.32
C VAL A 29 -6.46 -2.57 -2.09
N TRP A 30 -7.12 -3.41 -2.89
CA TRP A 30 -6.45 -4.47 -3.65
C TRP A 30 -5.46 -3.93 -4.69
N THR A 31 -5.79 -2.81 -5.35
CA THR A 31 -4.86 -2.12 -6.27
C THR A 31 -3.66 -1.56 -5.53
N LEU A 32 -3.87 -0.89 -4.40
CA LEU A 32 -2.79 -0.32 -3.58
C LEU A 32 -1.86 -1.43 -3.06
N LEU A 33 -2.43 -2.55 -2.61
CA LEU A 33 -1.69 -3.73 -2.17
C LEU A 33 -0.87 -4.35 -3.31
N ALA A 34 -1.44 -4.48 -4.51
CA ALA A 34 -0.73 -5.01 -5.68
C ALA A 34 0.45 -4.11 -6.09
N GLU A 35 0.28 -2.78 -6.04
CA GLU A 35 1.37 -1.85 -6.29
C GLU A 35 2.49 -1.94 -5.25
N ILE A 36 2.12 -2.08 -3.96
CA ILE A 36 3.08 -2.29 -2.88
C ILE A 36 3.82 -3.61 -3.11
N SER A 37 3.15 -4.74 -3.29
CA SER A 37 3.82 -6.03 -3.53
C SER A 37 4.73 -6.03 -4.77
N ALA A 38 4.34 -5.34 -5.85
CA ALA A 38 5.20 -5.19 -7.03
C ALA A 38 6.46 -4.36 -6.73
N ALA A 39 6.32 -3.29 -5.94
CA ALA A 39 7.42 -2.45 -5.50
C ALA A 39 8.38 -3.20 -4.57
N GLU A 40 7.86 -4.00 -3.63
CA GLU A 40 8.64 -4.84 -2.73
C GLU A 40 9.48 -5.86 -3.52
N ALA A 41 8.86 -6.51 -4.52
CA ALA A 41 9.54 -7.46 -5.37
C ALA A 41 10.65 -6.82 -6.22
N GLN A 42 10.49 -5.56 -6.64
CA GLN A 42 11.56 -4.81 -7.31
C GLN A 42 12.70 -4.46 -6.35
N ILE A 43 12.40 -3.97 -5.14
CA ILE A 43 13.41 -3.61 -4.14
C ILE A 43 14.19 -4.86 -3.70
N ALA A 44 13.51 -5.99 -3.50
CA ALA A 44 14.15 -7.24 -3.11
C ALA A 44 14.99 -7.90 -4.23
N ALA A 45 14.76 -7.50 -5.49
CA ALA A 45 15.51 -8.00 -6.65
C ALA A 45 16.74 -7.15 -7.02
N GLU A 46 16.92 -5.98 -6.38
CA GLU A 46 18.06 -5.06 -6.56
C GLU A 46 19.21 -5.32 -5.57
#